data_AF-A0A7C4ZCX2-F1
#
_entry.id   AF-A0A7C4ZCX2-F1
#
_cell.length_a   1.000
_cell.length_b   1.000
_cell.length_c   1.000
_cell.angle_alpha   90.00
_cell.angle_beta   90.00
_cell.angle_gamma   90.00
#
_symmetry.space_group_name_H-M   'P 1'
#
loop_
_entity.id
_entity.type
_entity.pdbx_description
1 polymer ?
#
loop_
_entity_poly.entity_id
_entity_poly.type
_entity_poly.pdbx_seq_one_letter_code
_entity_poly.pdbx_strand_id
1 'polypeptide(L)'
;MKPSVPLVVAGVCLLSAAAYPSSVPVFSCFELTITAKAFSGNPFDPSQNDIQMVVTDPKGQTISIPAFYDGDNTWRVRFTPQKPGTYRYRILARGNIELDGTPTAGSFRAAASKNHGFVRINPSLRTRFAFSTGEPFFPVGHNVAWPSRWQSQFVDYDAFFPKMGAAGENWARVWMAAWGGLNIEWTPGRLGSYNLEAARYLDRILALAEKHGIFIQLVIQHHGQFSTRVNPNWNENPMNEALGGF
;
A
#
# COMPACT_ATOMS: atom_id res chain seq x y z
N MET A 1 -5.35 -6.41 39.23
CA MET A 1 -6.32 -6.34 38.11
C MET A 1 -5.87 -7.33 37.05
N LYS A 2 -6.68 -8.33 36.72
CA LYS A 2 -6.39 -9.21 35.58
C LYS A 2 -6.54 -8.36 34.30
N PRO A 3 -5.60 -8.40 33.35
CA PRO A 3 -5.81 -7.76 32.06
C PRO A 3 -7.05 -8.41 31.43
N SER A 4 -8.08 -7.61 31.19
CA SER A 4 -9.25 -7.99 30.41
C SER A 4 -8.75 -8.37 29.01
N VAL A 5 -8.83 -9.65 28.67
CA VAL A 5 -8.69 -10.10 27.27
C VAL A 5 -9.79 -9.38 26.49
N PRO A 6 -9.47 -8.55 25.48
CA PRO A 6 -10.51 -7.88 24.72
C PRO A 6 -11.35 -8.96 24.04
N LEU A 7 -12.66 -8.86 24.24
CA LEU A 7 -13.66 -9.73 23.66
C LEU A 7 -13.45 -9.75 22.14
N VAL A 8 -13.04 -10.90 21.58
CA VAL A 8 -13.04 -11.13 20.14
C VAL A 8 -14.51 -11.19 19.74
N VAL A 9 -15.05 -10.09 19.24
CA VAL A 9 -16.34 -10.13 18.55
C VAL A 9 -16.05 -10.81 17.21
N ALA A 10 -16.53 -12.03 17.07
CA ALA A 10 -16.47 -12.79 15.82
C ALA A 10 -17.23 -11.99 14.74
N GLY A 11 -16.49 -11.21 13.97
CA GLY A 11 -17.01 -10.50 12.81
C GLY A 11 -17.25 -11.49 11.70
N VAL A 12 -18.52 -11.67 11.30
CA VAL A 12 -18.86 -12.48 10.13
C VAL A 12 -18.30 -11.76 8.90
N CYS A 13 -17.36 -12.37 8.18
CA CYS A 13 -16.80 -11.85 6.95
C CYS A 13 -17.36 -12.59 5.74
N LEU A 14 -17.82 -11.83 4.75
CA LEU A 14 -18.11 -12.33 3.43
C LEU A 14 -16.95 -11.88 2.53
N LEU A 15 -16.23 -12.83 1.94
CA LEU A 15 -15.50 -12.49 0.72
C LEU A 15 -16.55 -12.11 -0.32
N SER A 16 -16.56 -10.84 -0.71
CA SER A 16 -17.39 -10.41 -1.83
C SER A 16 -16.88 -11.15 -3.05
N ALA A 17 -17.72 -12.01 -3.62
CA ALA A 17 -17.43 -12.85 -4.77
C ALA A 17 -17.28 -12.07 -6.09
N ALA A 18 -16.72 -10.85 -6.04
CA ALA A 18 -16.08 -10.29 -7.21
C ALA A 18 -15.01 -11.30 -7.65
N ALA A 19 -15.16 -11.85 -8.86
CA ALA A 19 -14.32 -12.93 -9.36
C ALA A 19 -12.84 -12.53 -9.28
N TYR A 20 -12.15 -12.98 -8.24
CA TYR A 20 -10.72 -12.74 -8.11
C TYR A 20 -10.01 -13.41 -9.27
N PRO A 21 -8.96 -12.80 -9.82
CA PRO A 21 -8.24 -13.38 -10.94
C PRO A 21 -7.69 -14.75 -10.52
N SER A 22 -8.14 -15.81 -11.18
CA SER A 22 -7.61 -17.16 -10.98
C SER A 22 -6.15 -17.26 -11.42
N SER A 23 -5.66 -16.28 -12.17
CA SER A 23 -4.25 -16.11 -12.52
C SER A 23 -3.85 -14.65 -12.63
N VAL A 24 -2.65 -14.32 -12.14
CA VAL A 24 -1.98 -13.03 -12.35
C VAL A 24 -0.56 -13.26 -12.87
N PRO A 25 0.05 -12.32 -13.60
CA PRO A 25 1.47 -12.41 -13.94
C PRO A 25 2.36 -12.29 -12.69
N VAL A 26 3.52 -12.92 -12.70
CA VAL A 26 4.59 -12.68 -11.71
C VAL A 26 4.95 -11.20 -11.73
N PHE A 27 5.17 -10.64 -10.55
CA PHE A 27 5.39 -9.23 -10.27
C PHE A 27 4.19 -8.29 -10.53
N SER A 28 3.00 -8.81 -10.79
CA SER A 28 1.76 -8.02 -10.82
C SER A 28 1.00 -8.10 -9.48
N CYS A 29 0.11 -7.15 -9.23
CA CYS A 29 -0.72 -7.18 -8.02
C CYS A 29 -1.83 -8.26 -8.11
N PHE A 30 -1.88 -9.12 -7.10
CA PHE A 30 -3.05 -9.93 -6.75
C PHE A 30 -3.78 -9.22 -5.61
N GLU A 31 -5.03 -8.83 -5.82
CA GLU A 31 -5.83 -8.13 -4.83
C GLU A 31 -7.07 -8.93 -4.48
N LEU A 32 -7.37 -9.00 -3.18
CA LEU A 32 -8.65 -9.49 -2.66
C LEU A 32 -9.39 -8.35 -1.96
N THR A 33 -10.71 -8.39 -2.05
CA THR A 33 -11.64 -7.50 -1.36
C THR A 33 -12.48 -8.31 -0.38
N ILE A 34 -12.36 -8.01 0.90
CA ILE A 34 -13.06 -8.70 1.98
C ILE A 34 -14.14 -7.74 2.50
N THR A 35 -15.40 -8.17 2.47
CA THR A 35 -16.51 -7.39 3.04
C THR A 35 -16.88 -7.99 4.38
N ALA A 36 -16.49 -7.33 5.45
CA ALA A 36 -16.82 -7.79 6.79
C ALA A 36 -18.17 -7.23 7.24
N LYS A 37 -18.94 -7.97 8.05
CA LYS A 37 -19.91 -7.31 8.93
C LYS A 37 -19.11 -6.46 9.91
N ALA A 38 -19.63 -5.25 10.17
CA ALA A 38 -18.96 -4.19 10.92
C ALA A 38 -18.15 -4.74 12.10
N PHE A 39 -16.84 -4.49 12.07
CA PHE A 39 -15.99 -4.68 13.24
C PHE A 39 -16.23 -3.55 14.23
N SER A 40 -16.17 -3.84 15.53
CA SER A 40 -16.19 -2.80 16.56
C SER A 40 -14.81 -2.13 16.69
N GLY A 41 -14.80 -0.86 17.11
CA GLY A 41 -13.57 -0.10 17.32
C GLY A 41 -13.00 0.55 16.06
N ASN A 42 -11.76 1.04 16.16
CA ASN A 42 -11.05 1.70 15.07
C ASN A 42 -10.56 0.65 14.05
N PRO A 43 -11.01 0.69 12.78
CA PRO A 43 -10.58 -0.26 11.76
C PRO A 43 -9.13 -0.03 11.30
N PHE A 44 -8.51 1.10 11.64
CA PHE A 44 -7.11 1.40 11.31
C PHE A 44 -6.13 0.97 12.41
N ASP A 45 -6.63 0.58 13.58
CA ASP A 45 -5.81 0.14 14.72
C ASP A 45 -5.66 -1.39 14.72
N PRO A 46 -4.46 -1.93 14.41
CA PRO A 46 -4.23 -3.37 14.37
C PRO A 46 -4.35 -4.04 15.74
N SER A 47 -4.31 -3.31 16.85
CA SER A 47 -4.60 -3.89 18.17
C SER A 47 -6.09 -4.25 18.31
N GLN A 48 -6.96 -3.51 17.62
CA GLN A 48 -8.42 -3.70 17.64
C GLN A 48 -8.86 -4.60 16.48
N ASN A 49 -8.41 -4.28 15.26
CA ASN A 49 -8.84 -4.91 14.02
C ASN A 49 -7.62 -5.27 13.15
N ASP A 50 -7.26 -6.55 13.16
CA ASP A 50 -6.14 -7.09 12.40
C ASP A 50 -6.62 -8.23 11.50
N ILE A 51 -6.79 -7.92 10.21
CA ILE A 51 -7.16 -8.88 9.18
C ILE A 51 -5.91 -9.14 8.33
N GLN A 52 -5.60 -10.40 8.10
CA GLN A 52 -4.40 -10.82 7.39
C GLN A 52 -4.72 -11.87 6.32
N MET A 53 -3.97 -11.85 5.24
CA MET A 53 -3.91 -12.95 4.28
C MET A 53 -2.62 -13.74 4.52
N VAL A 54 -2.76 -15.02 4.88
CA VAL A 54 -1.64 -15.96 4.92
C VAL A 54 -1.56 -16.65 3.56
N VAL A 55 -0.48 -16.39 2.85
CA VAL A 55 -0.21 -16.95 1.51
C VAL A 55 0.84 -18.06 1.64
N THR A 56 0.58 -19.22 1.04
CA THR A 56 1.54 -20.30 0.82
C THR A 56 2.04 -20.26 -0.61
N ASP A 57 3.35 -20.12 -0.79
CA ASP A 57 4.01 -20.12 -2.09
C ASP A 57 4.11 -21.52 -2.72
N PRO A 58 4.49 -21.64 -4.00
CA PRO A 58 4.60 -22.94 -4.68
C PRO A 58 5.64 -23.89 -4.07
N LYS A 59 6.54 -23.41 -3.19
CA LYS A 59 7.53 -24.20 -2.46
C LYS A 59 7.08 -24.53 -1.03
N GLY A 60 5.86 -24.15 -0.64
CA GLY A 60 5.31 -24.38 0.70
C GLY A 60 5.69 -23.33 1.74
N GLN A 61 6.35 -22.24 1.36
CA GLN A 61 6.70 -21.16 2.30
C GLN A 61 5.48 -20.28 2.56
N THR A 62 5.27 -19.91 3.82
CA THR A 62 4.15 -19.05 4.22
C THR A 62 4.60 -17.62 4.44
N ILE A 63 3.74 -16.67 4.06
CA ILE A 63 3.93 -15.23 4.27
C ILE A 63 2.59 -14.69 4.77
N SER A 64 2.60 -13.95 5.88
CA SER A 64 1.43 -13.21 6.34
C SER A 64 1.47 -11.77 5.82
N ILE A 65 0.35 -11.29 5.32
CA ILE A 65 0.22 -9.98 4.69
C ILE A 65 -0.96 -9.25 5.35
N PRO A 66 -0.75 -8.08 5.95
CA PRO A 66 -1.86 -7.32 6.53
C PRO A 66 -2.81 -6.85 5.42
N ALA A 67 -4.11 -7.01 5.67
CA ALA A 67 -5.13 -6.29 4.95
C ALA A 67 -5.21 -4.86 5.49
N PHE A 68 -5.76 -3.95 4.69
CA PHE A 68 -6.02 -2.58 5.07
C PHE A 68 -7.50 -2.26 4.90
N TYR A 69 -8.01 -1.39 5.76
CA TYR A 69 -9.37 -0.89 5.66
C TYR A 69 -9.49 0.16 4.55
N ASP A 70 -10.51 0.05 3.70
CA ASP A 70 -10.78 0.94 2.56
C ASP A 70 -12.19 1.56 2.65
N GLY A 71 -12.74 1.71 3.86
CA GLY A 71 -14.05 2.34 4.06
C GLY A 71 -15.21 1.38 3.83
N ASP A 72 -16.43 1.79 4.19
CA ASP A 72 -17.68 1.06 3.91
C ASP A 72 -17.63 -0.45 4.26
N ASN A 73 -17.07 -0.79 5.42
CA ASN A 73 -16.85 -2.17 5.88
C ASN A 73 -16.02 -3.05 4.93
N THR A 74 -15.24 -2.42 4.06
CA THR A 74 -14.42 -3.06 3.05
C THR A 74 -12.97 -3.09 3.50
N TRP A 75 -12.37 -4.27 3.43
CA TRP A 75 -10.96 -4.51 3.62
C TRP A 75 -10.36 -4.98 2.31
N ARG A 76 -9.11 -4.62 2.07
CA ARG A 76 -8.36 -5.10 0.90
C ARG A 76 -7.03 -5.67 1.33
N VAL A 77 -6.55 -6.64 0.58
CA VAL A 77 -5.20 -7.17 0.75
C VAL A 77 -4.56 -7.32 -0.62
N ARG A 78 -3.32 -6.85 -0.74
CA ARG A 78 -2.55 -6.85 -1.98
C ARG A 78 -1.30 -7.70 -1.78
N PHE A 79 -1.07 -8.62 -2.71
CA PHE A 79 0.12 -9.46 -2.76
C PHE A 79 0.75 -9.41 -4.14
N THR A 80 2.08 -9.48 -4.22
CA THR A 80 2.80 -9.54 -5.48
C THR A 80 3.59 -10.86 -5.55
N PRO A 81 3.13 -11.87 -6.32
CA PRO A 81 3.86 -13.13 -6.46
C PRO A 81 5.17 -12.90 -7.18
N GLN A 82 6.26 -13.47 -6.67
CA GLN A 82 7.61 -13.29 -7.21
C GLN A 82 8.12 -14.50 -7.99
N LYS A 83 7.38 -15.61 -8.00
CA LYS A 83 7.75 -16.84 -8.69
C LYS A 83 6.53 -17.42 -9.39
N PRO A 84 6.69 -18.06 -10.57
CA PRO A 84 5.58 -18.76 -11.20
C PRO A 84 5.11 -19.95 -10.34
N GLY A 85 3.83 -20.27 -10.41
CA GLY A 85 3.25 -21.45 -9.78
C GLY A 85 1.92 -21.19 -9.09
N THR A 86 1.42 -22.20 -8.40
CA THR A 86 0.15 -22.12 -7.66
C THR A 86 0.40 -21.61 -6.25
N TYR A 87 -0.25 -20.52 -5.91
CA TYR A 87 -0.31 -19.97 -4.56
C TYR A 87 -1.63 -20.36 -3.92
N ARG A 88 -1.61 -20.66 -2.63
CA ARG A 88 -2.82 -20.86 -1.81
C ARG A 88 -2.87 -19.76 -0.76
N TYR A 89 -4.05 -19.35 -0.36
CA TYR A 89 -4.20 -18.34 0.68
C TYR A 89 -5.33 -18.69 1.65
N ARG A 90 -5.22 -18.12 2.86
CA ARG A 90 -6.28 -18.05 3.88
C ARG A 90 -6.38 -16.63 4.40
N ILE A 91 -7.58 -16.19 4.78
CA ILE A 91 -7.87 -14.91 5.41
C ILE A 91 -8.16 -15.17 6.88
N LEU A 92 -7.40 -14.53 7.76
CA LEU A 92 -7.44 -14.75 9.20
C LEU A 92 -7.53 -13.41 9.93
N ALA A 93 -8.22 -13.38 11.06
CA ALA A 93 -8.05 -12.34 12.06
C ALA A 93 -6.85 -12.68 12.97
N ARG A 94 -6.07 -11.67 13.37
CA ARG A 94 -4.92 -11.80 14.30
C ARG A 94 -3.92 -12.90 13.90
N GLY A 95 -3.83 -13.19 12.59
CA GLY A 95 -2.94 -14.19 12.00
C GLY A 95 -3.28 -15.66 12.26
N ASN A 96 -4.28 -15.99 13.09
CA ASN A 96 -4.62 -17.38 13.42
C ASN A 96 -6.11 -17.66 13.70
N ILE A 97 -6.97 -16.66 13.69
CA ILE A 97 -8.41 -16.79 13.95
C ILE A 97 -9.13 -16.85 12.61
N GLU A 98 -9.89 -17.92 12.37
CA GLU A 98 -10.75 -18.00 11.19
C GLU A 98 -11.88 -16.96 11.29
N LEU A 99 -12.21 -16.33 10.16
CA LEU A 99 -13.36 -15.44 10.08
C LEU A 99 -14.62 -16.27 9.79
N ASP A 100 -15.73 -15.94 10.43
CA ASP A 100 -17.01 -16.61 10.18
C ASP A 100 -17.57 -16.21 8.81
N GLY A 101 -17.85 -17.16 7.89
CA GLY A 101 -18.47 -16.88 6.58
C GLY A 101 -17.79 -17.54 5.36
N THR A 102 -18.29 -17.24 4.15
CA THR A 102 -17.95 -17.84 2.82
C THR A 102 -16.44 -17.79 2.52
N PRO A 103 -15.88 -18.67 1.64
CA PRO A 103 -14.63 -19.37 1.89
C PRO A 103 -13.45 -18.44 2.16
N THR A 104 -12.98 -18.40 3.41
CA THR A 104 -11.77 -17.68 3.86
C THR A 104 -10.49 -18.18 3.21
N ALA A 105 -10.54 -19.08 2.24
CA ALA A 105 -9.39 -19.66 1.58
C ALA A 105 -9.59 -19.79 0.07
N GLY A 106 -8.49 -19.75 -0.66
CA GLY A 106 -8.51 -19.90 -2.11
C GLY A 106 -7.13 -20.18 -2.68
N SER A 107 -7.05 -20.13 -4.00
CA SER A 107 -5.79 -20.26 -4.73
C SER A 107 -5.81 -19.47 -6.02
N PHE A 108 -4.64 -19.02 -6.44
CA PHE A 108 -4.44 -18.38 -7.74
C PHE A 108 -3.12 -18.87 -8.35
N ARG A 109 -3.01 -18.75 -9.67
CA ARG A 109 -1.80 -19.09 -10.41
C ARG A 109 -1.00 -17.84 -10.75
N ALA A 110 0.25 -17.76 -10.31
CA ALA A 110 1.20 -16.80 -10.83
C ALA A 110 1.78 -17.33 -12.16
N ALA A 111 1.49 -16.65 -13.27
CA ALA A 111 2.02 -16.97 -14.59
C ALA A 111 3.37 -16.29 -14.81
N ALA A 112 4.28 -16.92 -15.56
CA ALA A 112 5.52 -16.25 -15.98
C ALA A 112 5.19 -14.96 -16.75
N SER A 113 5.99 -13.92 -16.55
CA SER A 113 5.76 -12.61 -17.13
C SER A 113 7.08 -12.01 -17.63
N LYS A 114 6.97 -10.95 -18.43
CA LYS A 114 8.11 -10.12 -18.84
C LYS A 114 8.38 -8.96 -17.87
N ASN A 115 7.67 -8.90 -16.74
CA ASN A 115 7.86 -7.84 -15.76
C ASN A 115 9.23 -8.05 -15.09
N HIS A 116 10.04 -6.99 -15.02
CA HIS A 116 11.37 -7.07 -14.42
C HIS A 116 11.30 -7.16 -12.87
N GLY A 117 10.14 -6.88 -12.28
CA GLY A 117 9.92 -6.94 -10.84
C GLY A 117 10.53 -5.76 -10.09
N PHE A 118 10.88 -5.98 -8.82
CA PHE A 118 11.29 -4.90 -7.95
C PHE A 118 12.72 -4.44 -8.25
N VAL A 119 12.95 -3.13 -8.14
CA VAL A 119 14.29 -2.55 -8.09
C VAL A 119 14.93 -2.86 -6.73
N ARG A 120 16.15 -3.37 -6.75
CA ARG A 120 16.96 -3.76 -5.59
C ARG A 120 18.40 -3.25 -5.75
N ILE A 121 19.15 -3.21 -4.66
CA ILE A 121 20.61 -3.07 -4.75
C ILE A 121 21.15 -4.32 -5.44
N ASN A 122 22.01 -4.13 -6.45
CA ASN A 122 22.61 -5.23 -7.17
C ASN A 122 23.55 -6.03 -6.23
N PRO A 123 23.36 -7.36 -6.09
CA PRO A 123 24.13 -8.17 -5.13
C PRO A 123 25.62 -8.31 -5.50
N SER A 124 25.93 -8.32 -6.80
CA SER A 124 27.29 -8.42 -7.33
C SER A 124 28.00 -7.07 -7.44
N LEU A 125 27.24 -5.98 -7.57
CA LEU A 125 27.76 -4.61 -7.64
C LEU A 125 26.93 -3.68 -6.76
N ARG A 126 27.23 -3.66 -5.46
CA ARG A 126 26.42 -2.98 -4.42
C ARG A 126 26.29 -1.45 -4.56
N THR A 127 27.00 -0.84 -5.50
CA THR A 127 26.91 0.58 -5.84
C THR A 127 25.94 0.85 -7.00
N ARG A 128 25.18 -0.14 -7.46
CA ARG A 128 24.21 -0.05 -8.56
C ARG A 128 22.90 -0.71 -8.18
N PHE A 129 21.85 -0.39 -8.94
CA PHE A 129 20.55 -1.06 -8.85
C PHE A 129 20.41 -2.12 -9.93
N ALA A 130 19.59 -3.13 -9.63
CA ALA A 130 19.14 -4.13 -10.59
C ALA A 130 17.68 -4.47 -10.30
N PHE A 131 16.98 -4.95 -11.32
CA PHE A 131 15.69 -5.57 -11.18
C PHE A 131 15.79 -6.93 -10.46
N SER A 132 14.66 -7.43 -9.97
CA SER A 132 14.61 -8.72 -9.26
C SER A 132 14.95 -9.89 -10.17
N THR A 133 14.82 -9.70 -11.48
CA THR A 133 15.22 -10.61 -12.55
C THR A 133 16.71 -10.52 -12.93
N GLY A 134 17.44 -9.50 -12.43
CA GLY A 134 18.90 -9.35 -12.54
C GLY A 134 19.37 -8.26 -13.51
N GLU A 135 18.50 -7.77 -14.39
CA GLU A 135 18.80 -6.71 -15.34
C GLU A 135 19.20 -5.42 -14.62
N PRO A 136 20.17 -4.65 -15.12
CA PRO A 136 20.57 -3.40 -14.50
C PRO A 136 19.43 -2.38 -14.54
N PHE A 137 19.32 -1.58 -13.47
CA PHE A 137 18.40 -0.45 -13.41
C PHE A 137 19.18 0.84 -13.17
N PHE A 138 18.98 1.82 -14.05
CA PHE A 138 19.54 3.16 -13.92
C PHE A 138 18.39 4.16 -13.85
N PRO A 139 18.12 4.78 -12.68
CA PRO A 139 17.00 5.70 -12.53
C PRO A 139 17.28 7.00 -13.27
N VAL A 140 16.40 7.37 -14.19
CA VAL A 140 16.39 8.64 -14.89
C VAL A 140 15.01 9.24 -14.80
N GLY A 141 14.94 10.47 -14.31
CA GLY A 141 13.71 11.26 -14.34
C GLY A 141 13.71 12.38 -13.32
N HIS A 142 12.51 12.80 -12.92
CA HIS A 142 12.30 14.06 -12.21
C HIS A 142 11.79 13.91 -10.77
N ASN A 143 12.05 14.94 -9.98
CA ASN A 143 11.39 15.14 -8.70
C ASN A 143 9.99 15.74 -8.92
N VAL A 144 9.00 14.89 -9.13
CA VAL A 144 7.58 15.27 -9.27
C VAL A 144 6.91 15.25 -7.90
N ALA A 145 7.40 16.12 -7.01
CA ALA A 145 7.24 15.93 -5.57
C ALA A 145 5.79 16.05 -5.06
N TRP A 146 5.00 16.98 -5.61
CA TRP A 146 3.60 17.20 -5.26
C TRP A 146 2.90 17.95 -6.40
N PRO A 147 1.54 17.93 -6.48
CA PRO A 147 0.82 18.71 -7.48
C PRO A 147 0.98 20.21 -7.24
N SER A 148 1.07 20.99 -8.32
CA SER A 148 1.32 22.43 -8.32
C SER A 148 0.23 23.26 -7.63
N ARG A 149 -1.01 22.75 -7.59
CA ARG A 149 -2.15 23.33 -6.86
C ARG A 149 -3.00 22.22 -6.26
N TRP A 150 -3.67 22.50 -5.14
CA TRP A 150 -4.67 21.58 -4.55
C TRP A 150 -5.75 21.16 -5.57
N GLN A 151 -6.15 22.06 -6.46
CA GLN A 151 -7.18 21.81 -7.48
C GLN A 151 -6.63 21.12 -8.75
N SER A 152 -5.31 21.00 -8.92
CA SER A 152 -4.65 20.34 -10.07
C SER A 152 -4.14 18.94 -9.73
N GLN A 153 -4.52 18.39 -8.58
CA GLN A 153 -4.13 17.05 -8.10
C GLN A 153 -4.19 15.99 -9.21
N PHE A 154 -5.29 15.94 -9.95
CA PHE A 154 -5.45 14.98 -11.04
C PHE A 154 -4.82 15.39 -12.37
N VAL A 155 -4.37 16.63 -12.54
CA VAL A 155 -3.92 17.14 -13.84
C VAL A 155 -2.40 16.98 -13.99
N ASP A 156 -1.66 17.19 -12.91
CA ASP A 156 -0.21 17.31 -12.99
C ASP A 156 0.45 15.97 -13.28
N TYR A 157 0.15 14.91 -12.51
CA TYR A 157 0.72 13.59 -12.75
C TYR A 157 0.25 12.98 -14.08
N ASP A 158 -1.04 13.14 -14.42
CA ASP A 158 -1.61 12.73 -15.71
C ASP A 158 -0.99 13.47 -16.90
N ALA A 159 -0.39 14.65 -16.69
CA ALA A 159 0.38 15.36 -17.72
C ALA A 159 1.87 14.97 -17.74
N PHE A 160 2.49 14.77 -16.57
CA PHE A 160 3.93 14.53 -16.45
C PHE A 160 4.32 13.10 -16.77
N PHE A 161 3.69 12.10 -16.14
CA PHE A 161 4.10 10.70 -16.27
C PHE A 161 4.01 10.15 -17.70
N PRO A 162 2.97 10.46 -18.51
CA PRO A 162 2.97 10.05 -19.91
C PRO A 162 4.13 10.65 -20.71
N LYS A 163 4.47 11.92 -20.48
CA LYS A 163 5.56 12.61 -21.19
C LYS A 163 6.92 12.06 -20.77
N MET A 164 7.12 11.85 -19.46
CA MET A 164 8.33 11.24 -18.90
C MET A 164 8.55 9.84 -19.49
N GLY A 165 7.53 8.97 -19.44
CA GLY A 165 7.61 7.63 -20.02
C GLY A 165 7.87 7.66 -21.54
N ALA A 166 7.23 8.56 -22.29
CA ALA A 166 7.47 8.74 -23.72
C ALA A 166 8.88 9.27 -24.04
N ALA A 167 9.51 10.00 -23.11
CA ALA A 167 10.89 10.47 -23.21
C ALA A 167 11.92 9.40 -22.78
N GLY A 168 11.49 8.24 -22.30
CA GLY A 168 12.37 7.16 -21.83
C GLY A 168 12.81 7.31 -20.37
N GLU A 169 12.19 8.22 -19.61
CA GLU A 169 12.38 8.28 -18.16
C GLU A 169 11.67 7.12 -17.47
N ASN A 170 12.24 6.67 -16.37
CA ASN A 170 11.81 5.45 -15.67
C ASN A 170 11.74 5.63 -14.16
N TRP A 171 11.90 6.84 -13.64
CA TRP A 171 11.91 7.11 -12.21
C TRP A 171 11.32 8.48 -11.89
N ALA A 172 10.59 8.56 -10.77
CA ALA A 172 10.15 9.83 -10.20
C ALA A 172 10.21 9.81 -8.68
N ARG A 173 10.46 10.98 -8.07
CA ARG A 173 10.30 11.16 -6.62
C ARG A 173 8.99 11.88 -6.32
N VAL A 174 8.17 11.30 -5.44
CA VAL A 174 6.84 11.80 -5.04
C VAL A 174 6.78 11.87 -3.52
N TRP A 175 6.17 12.91 -2.96
CA TRP A 175 6.08 13.13 -1.52
C TRP A 175 4.65 12.93 -1.04
N MET A 176 4.49 12.31 0.13
CA MET A 176 3.27 12.36 0.92
C MET A 176 3.13 13.74 1.58
N ALA A 177 3.08 14.78 0.75
CA ALA A 177 2.99 16.17 1.18
C ALA A 177 1.55 16.51 1.55
N ALA A 178 1.36 17.05 2.75
CA ALA A 178 0.04 17.43 3.27
C ALA A 178 -0.64 18.49 2.40
N TRP A 179 0.10 19.52 1.98
CA TRP A 179 -0.39 20.56 1.07
C TRP A 179 -0.64 20.06 -0.36
N GLY A 180 -0.26 18.83 -0.68
CA GLY A 180 -0.59 18.18 -1.94
C GLY A 180 -1.81 17.26 -1.85
N GLY A 181 -2.41 17.10 -0.65
CA GLY A 181 -3.48 16.13 -0.39
C GLY A 181 -2.99 14.67 -0.40
N LEU A 182 -1.69 14.42 -0.21
CA LEU A 182 -1.07 13.10 -0.35
C LEU A 182 -0.64 12.46 0.97
N ASN A 183 -0.81 13.15 2.10
CA ASN A 183 -0.47 12.62 3.40
C ASN A 183 -1.69 11.99 4.07
N ILE A 184 -1.64 10.68 4.32
CA ILE A 184 -2.75 9.92 4.88
C ILE A 184 -2.94 10.13 6.38
N GLU A 185 -1.95 10.67 7.08
CA GLU A 185 -1.98 10.91 8.53
C GLU A 185 -2.13 12.41 8.87
N TRP A 186 -2.22 13.30 7.87
CA TRP A 186 -2.21 14.74 8.10
C TRP A 186 -3.61 15.34 8.34
N THR A 187 -4.38 14.75 9.26
CA THR A 187 -5.69 15.25 9.66
C THR A 187 -5.70 15.56 11.16
N PRO A 188 -5.80 16.85 11.57
CA PRO A 188 -5.83 17.23 12.98
C PRO A 188 -6.92 16.50 13.78
N GLY A 189 -6.59 16.08 15.01
CA GLY A 189 -7.50 15.34 15.89
C GLY A 189 -7.88 13.93 15.42
N ARG A 190 -7.28 13.42 14.34
CA ARG A 190 -7.59 12.09 13.76
C ARG A 190 -6.36 11.20 13.64
N LEU A 191 -5.38 11.37 14.51
CA LEU A 191 -4.21 10.50 14.56
C LEU A 191 -4.66 9.03 14.75
N GLY A 192 -4.07 8.12 13.97
CA GLY A 192 -4.49 6.72 13.92
C GLY A 192 -5.79 6.46 13.15
N SER A 193 -6.34 7.47 12.45
CA SER A 193 -7.44 7.32 11.49
C SER A 193 -7.03 7.87 10.12
N TYR A 194 -6.75 6.99 9.17
CA TYR A 194 -6.16 7.39 7.89
C TYR A 194 -7.16 8.05 6.95
N ASN A 195 -6.69 9.08 6.23
CA ASN A 195 -7.44 9.73 5.17
C ASN A 195 -7.46 8.83 3.92
N LEU A 196 -8.59 8.14 3.71
CA LEU A 196 -8.78 7.24 2.58
C LEU A 196 -8.82 7.95 1.22
N GLU A 197 -9.21 9.22 1.16
CA GLU A 197 -9.16 10.00 -0.08
C GLU A 197 -7.71 10.23 -0.51
N ALA A 198 -6.85 10.65 0.42
CA ALA A 198 -5.42 10.79 0.18
C ALA A 198 -4.76 9.45 -0.21
N ALA A 199 -5.17 8.35 0.45
CA ALA A 199 -4.66 7.01 0.14
C ALA A 199 -5.03 6.56 -1.28
N ARG A 200 -6.31 6.73 -1.68
CA ARG A 200 -6.79 6.39 -3.03
C ARG A 200 -6.15 7.27 -4.10
N TYR A 201 -5.89 8.53 -3.77
CA TYR A 201 -5.19 9.43 -4.68
C TYR A 201 -3.73 9.00 -4.87
N LEU A 202 -3.03 8.59 -3.81
CA LEU A 202 -1.70 8.00 -3.92
C LEU A 202 -1.70 6.70 -4.76
N ASP A 203 -2.68 5.80 -4.54
CA ASP A 203 -2.87 4.59 -5.36
C ASP A 203 -3.00 4.92 -6.86
N ARG A 204 -3.78 5.95 -7.20
CA ARG A 204 -3.92 6.42 -8.60
C ARG A 204 -2.59 6.88 -9.18
N ILE A 205 -1.78 7.63 -8.42
CA ILE A 205 -0.46 8.09 -8.86
C ILE A 205 0.46 6.90 -9.12
N LEU A 206 0.47 5.90 -8.23
CA LEU A 206 1.28 4.70 -8.40
C LEU A 206 0.84 3.88 -9.62
N ALA A 207 -0.46 3.70 -9.83
CA ALA A 207 -1.00 3.00 -11.00
C ALA A 207 -0.68 3.72 -12.31
N LEU A 208 -0.74 5.06 -12.31
CA LEU A 208 -0.35 5.87 -13.47
C LEU A 208 1.16 5.75 -13.74
N ALA A 209 1.99 5.77 -12.71
CA ALA A 209 3.44 5.58 -12.84
C ALA A 209 3.75 4.20 -13.45
N GLU A 210 3.13 3.14 -12.93
CA GLU A 210 3.27 1.77 -13.45
C GLU A 210 2.90 1.70 -14.94
N LYS A 211 1.75 2.29 -15.32
CA LYS A 211 1.30 2.35 -16.72
C LYS A 211 2.32 2.98 -17.67
N HIS A 212 3.13 3.91 -17.17
CA HIS A 212 4.14 4.62 -17.94
C HIS A 212 5.58 4.15 -17.67
N GLY A 213 5.76 3.03 -16.98
CA GLY A 213 7.09 2.44 -16.72
C GLY A 213 7.94 3.25 -15.74
N ILE A 214 7.31 4.06 -14.88
CA ILE A 214 7.98 4.94 -13.93
C ILE A 214 7.99 4.28 -12.54
N PHE A 215 9.17 4.14 -11.97
CA PHE A 215 9.38 3.67 -10.59
C PHE A 215 9.38 4.85 -9.62
N ILE A 216 8.64 4.71 -8.52
CA ILE A 216 8.45 5.80 -7.56
C ILE A 216 9.38 5.66 -6.36
N GLN A 217 10.18 6.70 -6.11
CA GLN A 217 10.75 6.96 -4.79
C GLN A 217 9.72 7.75 -3.97
N LEU A 218 9.01 7.06 -3.09
CA LEU A 218 8.02 7.67 -2.21
C LEU A 218 8.69 8.26 -0.97
N VAL A 219 8.44 9.54 -0.70
CA VAL A 219 8.86 10.24 0.52
C VAL A 219 7.69 10.25 1.48
N ILE A 220 7.74 9.37 2.49
CA ILE A 220 6.68 9.23 3.49
C ILE A 220 6.66 10.42 4.46
N GLN A 221 7.84 10.84 4.92
CA GLN A 221 8.03 11.99 5.79
C GLN A 221 8.99 12.98 5.12
N HIS A 222 8.72 14.28 5.23
CA HIS A 222 9.57 15.34 4.70
C HIS A 222 10.08 16.25 5.81
N HIS A 223 11.19 16.94 5.53
CA HIS A 223 11.93 17.76 6.52
C HIS A 223 11.03 18.69 7.35
N GLY A 224 10.10 19.41 6.71
CA GLY A 224 9.24 20.39 7.37
C GLY A 224 8.44 19.87 8.57
N GLN A 225 8.06 18.59 8.58
CA GLN A 225 7.23 18.02 9.64
C GLN A 225 7.87 18.03 11.03
N PHE A 226 9.21 18.01 11.09
CA PHE A 226 9.99 17.99 12.34
C PHE A 226 11.09 19.04 12.37
N SER A 227 11.15 19.92 11.37
CA SER A 227 12.12 21.00 11.31
C SER A 227 11.72 22.14 12.24
N THR A 228 12.70 22.71 12.95
CA THR A 228 12.53 23.95 13.73
C THR A 228 13.05 25.19 13.01
N ARG A 229 13.63 25.03 11.82
CA ARG A 229 14.37 26.11 11.12
C ARG A 229 13.96 26.31 9.67
N VAL A 230 13.76 25.22 8.93
CA VAL A 230 13.49 25.23 7.48
C VAL A 230 12.09 24.71 7.24
N ASN A 231 11.20 25.58 6.77
CA ASN A 231 9.79 25.30 6.46
C ASN A 231 9.10 24.49 7.59
N PRO A 232 9.13 24.98 8.85
CA PRO A 232 8.58 24.24 9.97
C PRO A 232 7.06 24.07 9.83
N ASN A 233 6.58 22.84 9.92
CA ASN A 233 5.15 22.49 9.87
C ASN A 233 4.66 21.90 11.21
N TRP A 234 5.44 22.01 12.29
CA TRP A 234 5.09 21.41 13.58
C TRP A 234 3.76 21.93 14.16
N ASN A 235 3.44 23.21 13.94
CA ASN A 235 2.20 23.82 14.44
C ASN A 235 0.92 23.27 13.76
N GLU A 236 1.06 22.56 12.64
CA GLU A 236 -0.03 21.93 11.88
C GLU A 236 0.14 20.41 11.80
N ASN A 237 1.20 19.85 12.41
CA ASN A 237 1.48 18.42 12.42
C ASN A 237 0.54 17.71 13.41
N PRO A 238 -0.26 16.71 13.00
CA PRO A 238 -1.18 16.01 13.91
C PRO A 238 -0.51 15.25 15.07
N MET A 239 0.81 15.03 15.01
CA MET A 239 1.58 14.52 16.15
C MET A 239 1.75 15.55 17.27
N ASN A 240 1.52 16.83 17.01
CA ASN A 240 1.62 17.88 18.02
C ASN A 240 0.49 17.72 19.07
N GLU A 241 0.86 17.69 20.35
CA GLU A 241 -0.07 17.60 21.49
C GLU A 241 -1.20 18.65 21.41
N ALA A 242 -0.90 19.87 20.95
CA ALA A 242 -1.90 20.94 20.79
C ALA A 242 -2.99 20.61 19.75
N LEU A 243 -2.75 19.63 18.88
CA LEU A 243 -3.67 19.15 17.83
C LEU A 243 -4.25 17.75 18.13
N GLY A 244 -4.06 17.24 19.35
CA GLY A 244 -4.53 15.92 19.77
C GLY A 244 -3.55 14.78 19.51
N GLY A 245 -2.28 15.12 19.26
CA GLY A 245 -1.15 14.17 19.24
C GLY A 245 -0.67 13.79 20.64
N PHE A 246 0.62 13.50 20.77
CA PHE A 246 1.26 13.01 22.00
C PHE A 246 2.64 13.63 22.23
#